data_AF-A0A7M3U372-F1
#
_entry.id   AF-A0A7M3U372-F1
#
_cell.length_a   1.000
_cell.length_b   1.000
_cell.length_c   1.000
_cell.angle_alpha   90.00
_cell.angle_beta   90.00
_cell.angle_gamma   90.00
#
_symmetry.space_group_name_H-M   'P 1'
#
loop_
_entity.id
_entity.type
_entity.pdbx_description
1 polymer ?
#
loop_
_entity_poly.entity_id
_entity_poly.type
_entity_poly.pdbx_seq_one_letter_code
_entity_poly.pdbx_strand_id
1 'polypeptide(L)'
;MCNQHGDYLQSPGIGGSSNVFVNGRPVHRQGDEWSQHASTDPYKPPHTSQSLLEGSDSVFVNGKAIARTGDLISCGAVAEQGSNDVFAG
;
A
#
# COMPACT_ATOMS: atom_id res chain seq x y z
N MET A 1 -2.29 -0.33 -5.61
CA MET A 1 -2.08 1.11 -5.93
C MET A 1 -2.54 1.93 -4.73
N CYS A 2 -1.91 3.07 -4.45
CA CYS A 2 -2.48 4.07 -3.57
C CYS A 2 -3.41 5.04 -4.32
N ASN A 3 -4.30 5.71 -3.62
CA ASN A 3 -5.09 6.81 -4.18
C ASN A 3 -4.22 8.06 -4.44
N GLN A 4 -4.79 9.02 -5.18
CA GLN A 4 -4.24 10.37 -5.26
C GLN A 4 -4.48 11.09 -3.93
N HIS A 5 -3.48 11.82 -3.44
CA HIS A 5 -3.59 12.61 -2.21
C HIS A 5 -2.88 13.95 -2.39
N GLY A 6 -3.58 15.04 -2.07
CA GLY A 6 -3.13 16.38 -2.46
C GLY A 6 -2.87 16.47 -3.97
N ASP A 7 -1.67 16.95 -4.32
CA ASP A 7 -1.14 17.06 -5.67
C ASP A 7 -0.28 15.85 -6.09
N TYR A 8 -0.14 14.83 -5.25
CA TYR A 8 0.70 13.66 -5.52
C TYR A 8 -0.06 12.57 -6.30
N LEU A 9 0.53 12.12 -7.41
CA LEU A 9 -0.06 11.09 -8.30
C LEU A 9 -0.07 9.70 -7.65
N GLN A 10 -0.95 8.82 -8.14
CA GLN A 10 -1.03 7.43 -7.67
C GLN A 10 0.25 6.64 -7.92
N SER A 11 0.54 5.67 -7.05
CA SER A 11 1.70 4.79 -7.18
C SER A 11 1.44 3.34 -6.74
N PRO A 12 2.18 2.36 -7.28
CA PRO A 12 2.08 0.98 -6.87
C PRO A 12 2.78 0.69 -5.53
N GLY A 13 2.27 -0.32 -4.83
CA GLY A 13 3.03 -1.01 -3.80
C GLY A 13 4.18 -1.80 -4.43
N ILE A 14 5.35 -1.78 -3.81
CA ILE A 14 6.57 -2.46 -4.29
C ILE A 14 7.12 -3.48 -3.29
N GLY A 15 6.68 -3.44 -2.02
CA GLY A 15 6.96 -4.49 -1.03
C GLY A 15 5.91 -5.59 -1.03
N GLY A 16 6.13 -6.65 -0.26
CA GLY A 16 5.15 -7.73 -0.09
C GLY A 16 5.71 -8.94 0.64
N SER A 17 4.84 -9.92 0.91
CA SER A 17 5.24 -11.24 1.39
C SER A 17 6.09 -11.99 0.36
N SER A 18 7.13 -12.68 0.81
CA SER A 18 7.98 -13.52 -0.04
C SER A 18 7.38 -14.91 -0.32
N ASN A 19 6.32 -15.31 0.39
CA ASN A 19 5.78 -16.67 0.31
C ASN A 19 4.26 -16.79 0.42
N VAL A 20 3.52 -15.70 0.66
CA VAL A 20 2.07 -15.68 0.65
C VAL A 20 1.60 -14.78 -0.48
N PHE A 21 0.78 -15.36 -1.36
CA PHE A 21 0.34 -14.72 -2.58
C PHE A 21 -1.19 -14.71 -2.66
N VAL A 22 -1.75 -13.63 -3.18
CA VAL A 22 -3.15 -13.53 -3.59
C VAL A 22 -3.17 -13.28 -5.08
N ASN A 23 -3.91 -14.10 -5.83
CA ASN A 23 -3.99 -14.01 -7.29
C ASN A 23 -2.61 -13.96 -7.98
N GLY A 24 -1.67 -14.76 -7.47
CA GLY A 24 -0.31 -14.85 -7.98
C GLY A 24 0.59 -13.66 -7.64
N ARG A 25 0.15 -12.70 -6.82
CA ARG A 25 0.91 -11.51 -6.41
C ARG A 25 1.27 -11.55 -4.93
N PRO A 26 2.47 -11.10 -4.54
CA PRO A 26 2.84 -10.93 -3.13
C PRO A 26 1.78 -10.13 -2.37
N VAL A 27 1.36 -10.64 -1.22
CA VAL A 27 0.42 -9.90 -0.36
C VAL A 27 1.14 -8.75 0.33
N HIS A 28 0.58 -7.55 0.24
CA HIS A 28 1.03 -6.40 1.03
C HIS A 28 0.63 -6.55 2.50
N ARG A 29 1.47 -6.05 3.39
CA ARG A 29 1.30 -6.10 4.85
C ARG A 29 1.78 -4.79 5.45
N GLN A 30 1.49 -4.59 6.73
CA GLN A 30 2.02 -3.47 7.50
C GLN A 30 3.55 -3.36 7.33
N GLY A 31 4.01 -2.15 6.99
CA GLY A 31 5.40 -1.82 6.74
C GLY A 31 5.94 -2.20 5.36
N ASP A 32 5.15 -2.85 4.49
CA ASP A 32 5.55 -3.06 3.09
C ASP A 32 5.51 -1.71 2.32
N GLU A 33 6.46 -1.53 1.40
CA GLU A 33 6.74 -0.23 0.78
C GLU A 33 5.87 0.09 -0.45
N TRP A 34 5.67 1.38 -0.67
CA TRP A 34 5.09 1.97 -1.88
C TRP A 34 6.15 2.73 -2.66
N SER A 35 6.01 2.75 -3.99
CA SER A 35 6.97 3.47 -4.82
C SER A 35 6.86 4.98 -4.61
N GLN A 36 8.02 5.65 -4.72
CA GLN A 36 8.09 7.09 -4.89
C GLN A 36 7.12 7.55 -5.99
N HIS A 37 6.50 8.71 -5.79
CA HIS A 37 5.64 9.34 -6.78
C HIS A 37 5.70 10.86 -6.71
N ALA A 38 5.55 11.48 -7.87
CA ALA A 38 5.71 12.92 -8.05
C ALA A 38 4.44 13.69 -7.72
N SER A 39 4.61 14.96 -7.36
CA SER A 39 3.54 15.93 -7.40
C SER A 39 3.27 16.37 -8.84
N THR A 40 2.03 16.78 -9.12
CA THR A 40 1.68 17.52 -10.33
C THR A 40 2.25 18.94 -10.35
N ASP A 41 2.65 19.50 -9.20
CA ASP A 41 3.43 20.72 -9.11
C ASP A 41 4.91 20.44 -9.44
N PRO A 42 5.45 20.99 -10.55
CA PRO A 42 6.82 20.71 -10.98
C PRO A 42 7.90 21.25 -10.03
N TYR A 43 7.55 22.15 -9.10
CA TYR A 43 8.48 22.72 -8.13
C TYR A 43 8.52 21.95 -6.81
N LYS A 44 7.59 21.00 -6.60
CA LYS A 44 7.52 20.19 -5.39
C LYS A 44 8.22 18.85 -5.61
N PRO A 45 9.18 18.46 -4.75
CA PRO A 45 9.89 17.20 -4.93
C PRO A 45 8.94 16.00 -4.74
N PRO A 46 9.20 14.88 -5.44
CA PRO A 46 8.59 13.60 -5.11
C PRO A 46 8.94 13.23 -3.66
N HIS A 47 7.96 12.74 -2.92
CA HIS A 47 8.21 12.11 -1.63
C HIS A 47 8.64 10.64 -1.81
N THR A 48 9.35 10.10 -0.82
CA THR A 48 9.93 8.74 -0.85
C THR A 48 9.62 7.97 0.42
N SER A 49 9.98 6.69 0.44
CA SER A 49 9.97 5.83 1.65
C SER A 49 8.58 5.67 2.29
N GLN A 50 7.55 5.59 1.45
CA GLN A 50 6.19 5.34 1.89
C GLN A 50 6.01 3.87 2.24
N SER A 51 5.29 3.59 3.31
CA SER A 51 4.95 2.24 3.72
C SER A 51 3.55 2.18 4.29
N LEU A 52 2.94 0.99 4.24
CA LEU A 52 1.64 0.76 4.82
C LEU A 52 1.71 0.91 6.35
N LEU A 53 0.91 1.81 6.92
CA LEU A 53 0.86 2.06 8.36
C LEU A 53 -0.09 1.10 9.08
N GLU A 54 -1.20 0.77 8.42
CA GLU A 54 -2.30 0.00 9.00
C GLU A 54 -2.48 -1.34 8.28
N GLY A 55 -3.33 -2.18 8.84
CA GLY A 55 -3.65 -3.49 8.31
C GLY A 55 -4.88 -4.05 9.02
N SER A 56 -5.22 -5.30 8.70
CA SER A 56 -6.20 -6.07 9.46
C SER A 56 -5.86 -6.19 10.94
N ASP A 57 -6.88 -6.10 11.80
CA ASP A 57 -6.76 -6.36 13.24
C ASP A 57 -6.73 -7.86 13.59
N SER A 58 -7.05 -8.75 12.64
CA SER A 58 -7.29 -10.17 12.90
C SER A 58 -6.57 -11.13 11.94
N VAL A 59 -6.15 -10.65 10.78
CA VAL A 59 -5.54 -11.44 9.72
C VAL A 59 -4.09 -11.01 9.54
N PHE A 60 -3.18 -11.94 9.82
CA PHE A 60 -1.75 -11.70 9.79
C PHE A 60 -1.08 -12.59 8.75
N VAL A 61 -0.20 -11.99 7.94
CA VAL A 61 0.65 -12.68 6.97
C VAL A 61 2.09 -12.49 7.39
N ASN A 62 2.81 -13.60 7.60
CA ASN A 62 4.17 -13.59 8.16
C ASN A 62 4.30 -12.75 9.46
N GLY A 63 3.29 -12.80 10.32
CA GLY A 63 3.29 -12.07 11.59
C GLY A 63 3.03 -10.56 11.47
N LYS A 64 2.71 -10.04 10.28
CA LYS A 64 2.34 -8.65 10.04
C LYS A 64 0.89 -8.56 9.59
N ALA A 65 0.17 -7.52 10.01
CA ALA A 65 -1.22 -7.31 9.60
C ALA A 65 -1.31 -7.23 8.06
N ILE A 66 -2.26 -7.95 7.46
CA ILE A 66 -2.47 -7.92 5.99
C ILE A 66 -3.04 -6.57 5.57
N ALA A 67 -2.61 -6.07 4.42
CA ALA A 67 -3.18 -4.87 3.81
C ALA A 67 -4.58 -5.14 3.24
N ARG A 68 -5.47 -4.17 3.39
CA ARG A 68 -6.81 -4.10 2.84
C ARG A 68 -6.97 -2.80 2.05
N THR A 69 -7.96 -2.77 1.17
CA THR A 69 -8.39 -1.51 0.58
C THR A 69 -8.87 -0.57 1.69
N GLY A 70 -8.36 0.66 1.70
CA GLY A 70 -8.66 1.68 2.71
C GLY A 70 -7.60 1.85 3.79
N ASP A 71 -6.65 0.91 3.95
CA ASP A 71 -5.60 1.03 4.97
C ASP A 71 -4.63 2.18 4.65
N LEU A 72 -4.23 2.93 5.68
CA LEU A 72 -3.37 4.10 5.56
C LEU A 72 -1.94 3.77 5.14
N ILE A 73 -1.36 4.67 4.34
CA ILE A 73 0.04 4.71 3.93
C ILE A 73 0.69 5.93 4.57
N SER A 74 1.97 5.84 4.92
CA SER A 74 2.68 6.84 5.73
C SER A 74 2.75 8.26 5.15
N CYS A 75 2.47 8.41 3.85
CA CYS A 75 2.37 9.71 3.19
C CYS A 75 0.98 10.36 3.26
N GLY A 76 0.00 9.73 3.90
CA GLY A 76 -1.39 10.21 3.97
C GLY A 76 -2.31 9.66 2.87
N ALA A 77 -1.77 8.86 1.95
CA ALA A 77 -2.58 8.08 1.00
C ALA A 77 -3.24 6.87 1.68
N VAL A 78 -4.15 6.22 0.97
CA VAL A 78 -4.69 4.89 1.33
C VAL A 78 -4.45 3.90 0.20
N ALA A 79 -4.40 2.62 0.53
CA ALA A 79 -4.44 1.55 -0.47
C ALA A 79 -5.81 1.54 -1.17
N GLU A 80 -5.85 1.85 -2.47
CA GLU A 80 -7.10 2.05 -3.22
C GLU A 80 -7.55 0.80 -3.98
N GLN A 81 -6.62 -0.10 -4.28
CA GLN A 81 -6.88 -1.29 -5.08
C GLN A 81 -6.48 -2.54 -4.32
N GLY A 82 -7.33 -3.56 -4.40
CA GLY A 82 -7.13 -4.87 -3.79
C GLY A 82 -7.61 -5.99 -4.69
N SER A 83 -7.70 -7.20 -4.14
CA SER A 83 -8.28 -8.34 -4.85
C SER A 83 -9.80 -8.19 -5.00
N ASN A 84 -10.37 -8.74 -6.09
CA ASN A 84 -11.81 -8.76 -6.32
C ASN A 84 -12.51 -9.98 -5.70
N ASP A 85 -11.76 -10.97 -5.24
CA ASP A 85 -12.28 -12.27 -4.77
C ASP A 85 -11.66 -12.75 -3.45
N VAL A 86 -10.74 -11.97 -2.87
CA VAL A 86 -10.15 -12.26 -1.56
C VAL A 86 -10.33 -11.05 -0.66
N PHE A 87 -10.92 -11.29 0.50
CA PHE A 87 -11.24 -10.28 1.50
C PHE A 87 -10.60 -10.66 2.84
N ALA A 88 -10.18 -9.65 3.61
CA ALA A 88 -9.68 -9.81 4.97
C ALA A 88 -10.43 -8.85 5.89
N GLY A 89 -10.78 -9.36 7.08
CA GLY A 89 -11.42 -8.57 8.14
C GLY A 89 -10.51 -7.53 8.72
#